data_AF-A0A7N1A7P8-F1
#
_entry.id   AF-A0A7N1A7P8-F1
#
_cell.length_a   1.000
_cell.length_b   1.000
_cell.length_c   1.000
_cell.angle_alpha   90.00
_cell.angle_beta   90.00
_cell.angle_gamma   90.00
#
_symmetry.space_group_name_H-M   'P 1'
#
loop_
_entity.id
_entity.type
_entity.pdbx_description
1 polymer ?
#
loop_
_entity_poly.entity_id
_entity_poly.type
_entity_poly.pdbx_seq_one_letter_code
_entity_poly.pdbx_strand_id
1 'polypeptide(L)'
;MCQAKTLKICANHLVLPSMPVQEHAGNDKSCVWHATDFADGELKDELFCIRFGSVDKCKTFIEKFQEVVDSQSTKEESEDKDASAAAGLLDKLC
;
A
#
# COMPACT_ATOMS: atom_id res chain seq x y z
N MET A 1 4.27 9.96 0.46
CA MET A 1 4.01 11.17 1.30
C MET A 1 5.31 11.95 1.47
N CYS A 2 5.26 13.30 1.47
CA CYS A 2 6.43 14.14 1.72
C CYS A 2 6.12 15.28 2.69
N GLN A 3 7.16 15.78 3.36
CA GLN A 3 7.06 16.90 4.29
C GLN A 3 6.91 18.23 3.52
N ALA A 4 5.93 19.06 3.90
CA ALA A 4 5.63 20.29 3.16
C ALA A 4 6.80 21.30 3.06
N LYS A 5 7.63 21.41 4.10
CA LYS A 5 8.73 22.40 4.15
C LYS A 5 10.03 21.89 3.52
N THR A 6 10.42 20.66 3.83
CA THR A 6 11.72 20.09 3.42
C THR A 6 11.64 19.26 2.15
N LEU A 7 10.41 18.92 1.72
CA LEU A 7 10.10 18.04 0.60
C LEU A 7 10.70 16.63 0.71
N LYS A 8 11.21 16.26 1.90
CA LYS A 8 11.69 14.91 2.17
C LYS A 8 10.54 13.92 2.15
N ILE A 9 10.75 12.79 1.49
CA ILE A 9 9.84 11.64 1.52
C ILE A 9 9.81 11.10 2.95
N CYS A 10 8.62 10.80 3.46
CA CYS A 10 8.43 10.25 4.81
C CYS A 10 7.54 9.01 4.85
N ALA A 11 6.99 8.60 3.71
CA ALA A 11 6.37 7.31 3.49
C ALA A 11 6.36 7.06 1.99
N ASN A 12 6.91 5.93 1.56
CA ASN A 12 6.97 5.45 0.20
C ASN A 12 6.86 3.93 0.18
N HIS A 13 5.64 3.43 0.12
CA HIS A 13 5.31 2.01 0.00
C HIS A 13 4.12 1.83 -0.95
N LEU A 14 3.99 0.61 -1.48
CA LEU A 14 2.82 0.20 -2.24
C LEU A 14 1.68 -0.19 -1.30
N VAL A 15 0.44 -0.04 -1.76
CA VAL A 15 -0.74 -0.58 -1.08
C VAL A 15 -0.97 -2.00 -1.58
N LEU A 16 -0.78 -2.97 -0.68
CA LEU A 16 -0.87 -4.40 -1.00
C LEU A 16 -2.18 -5.01 -0.48
N PRO A 17 -2.71 -6.07 -1.12
CA PRO A 17 -3.89 -6.82 -0.67
C PRO A 17 -3.86 -7.28 0.80
N SER A 18 -2.66 -7.58 1.30
CA SER A 18 -2.43 -8.07 2.66
C SER A 18 -2.26 -6.98 3.70
N MET A 19 -2.51 -5.70 3.36
CA MET A 19 -2.24 -4.54 4.21
C MET A 19 -3.54 -4.01 4.87
N PRO A 20 -3.87 -4.44 6.11
CA PRO A 20 -5.04 -3.90 6.80
C PRO A 20 -4.74 -2.50 7.35
N VAL A 21 -5.71 -1.60 7.22
CA VAL A 21 -5.73 -0.29 7.89
C VAL A 21 -6.78 -0.30 9.00
N GLN A 22 -6.43 0.22 10.17
CA GLN A 22 -7.28 0.17 11.37
C GLN A 22 -7.36 1.54 12.05
N GLU A 23 -8.50 1.84 12.66
CA GLU A 23 -8.61 3.02 13.54
C GLU A 23 -7.66 2.89 14.74
N HIS A 24 -7.04 4.00 15.15
CA HIS A 24 -6.15 4.01 16.31
C HIS A 24 -6.97 3.93 17.61
N ALA A 25 -6.71 2.92 18.44
CA ALA A 25 -7.33 2.79 19.76
C ALA A 25 -7.01 4.02 20.62
N GLY A 26 -8.01 4.87 20.87
CA GLY A 26 -7.88 6.10 21.65
C GLY A 26 -7.74 7.40 20.84
N ASN A 27 -7.77 7.36 19.51
CA ASN A 27 -7.90 8.57 18.68
C ASN A 27 -8.63 8.29 17.36
N ASP A 28 -9.89 8.73 17.29
CA ASP A 28 -10.78 8.59 16.14
C ASP A 28 -10.36 9.42 14.90
N LYS A 29 -9.43 10.36 15.07
CA LYS A 29 -8.80 11.11 13.98
C LYS A 29 -7.54 10.44 13.46
N SER A 30 -7.20 9.25 13.96
CA SER A 30 -5.98 8.54 13.59
C SER A 30 -6.25 7.12 13.14
N CYS A 31 -5.43 6.65 12.21
CA CYS A 31 -5.40 5.26 11.77
C CYS A 31 -3.97 4.75 11.70
N VAL A 32 -3.84 3.42 11.77
CA VAL A 32 -2.58 2.69 11.80
C VAL A 32 -2.58 1.57 10.78
N TRP A 33 -1.42 1.29 10.18
CA TRP A 33 -1.22 0.17 9.27
C TRP A 33 0.27 -0.20 9.23
N HIS A 34 0.56 -1.44 8.85
CA HIS A 34 1.94 -1.91 8.65
C HIS A 34 2.28 -1.87 7.17
N ALA A 35 3.50 -1.46 6.81
CA ALA A 35 3.97 -1.49 5.42
C ALA A 35 5.47 -1.67 5.34
N THR A 36 5.93 -2.28 4.24
CA THR A 36 7.35 -2.30 3.85
C THR A 36 7.66 -1.02 3.06
N ASP A 37 8.38 -0.08 3.67
CA ASP A 37 8.60 1.28 3.20
C ASP A 37 10.04 1.52 2.70
N PHE A 38 10.18 2.46 1.75
CA PHE A 38 11.46 2.82 1.12
C PHE A 38 11.79 4.33 1.23
N ALA A 39 11.21 5.07 2.17
CA ALA A 39 11.43 6.51 2.30
C ALA A 39 12.89 6.88 2.60
N ASP A 40 13.62 6.02 3.30
CA ASP A 40 15.03 6.23 3.69
C ASP A 40 16.04 5.70 2.65
N GLY A 41 15.58 5.12 1.54
CA GLY A 41 16.44 4.50 0.52
C GLY A 41 16.82 3.03 0.79
N GLU A 42 16.20 2.40 1.78
CA GLU A 42 16.28 0.97 2.06
C GLU A 42 14.88 0.44 2.44
N LEU A 43 14.60 -0.83 2.16
CA LEU A 43 13.30 -1.45 2.49
C LEU A 43 13.24 -1.77 3.99
N LYS A 44 12.23 -1.25 4.68
CA LYS A 44 12.00 -1.49 6.12
C LYS A 44 10.55 -1.81 6.39
N ASP A 45 10.30 -2.78 7.25
CA ASP A 45 8.95 -3.01 7.78
C ASP A 45 8.68 -2.01 8.91
N GLU A 46 7.69 -1.15 8.70
CA GLU A 46 7.34 -0.08 9.63
C GLU A 46 5.85 -0.08 9.98
N LEU A 47 5.54 0.39 11.19
CA LEU A 47 4.19 0.68 11.64
C LEU A 47 3.91 2.17 11.45
N PHE A 48 3.01 2.49 10.53
CA PHE A 48 2.58 3.85 10.28
C PHE A 48 1.40 4.23 11.16
N CYS A 49 1.40 5.50 11.58
CA CYS A 49 0.26 6.15 12.21
C CYS A 49 0.09 7.53 11.61
N ILE A 50 -1.09 7.81 11.06
CA ILE A 50 -1.44 9.13 10.53
C ILE A 50 -2.52 9.75 11.40
N ARG A 51 -2.47 11.08 11.57
CA ARG A 51 -3.52 11.86 12.22
C ARG A 51 -4.08 12.89 11.26
N PHE A 52 -5.40 12.90 11.13
CA PHE A 52 -6.14 13.85 10.32
C PHE A 52 -6.67 15.02 11.14
N GLY A 53 -7.01 16.12 10.46
CA GLY A 53 -7.64 17.28 11.10
C GLY A 53 -9.06 17.01 11.60
N SER A 54 -9.76 16.06 10.99
CA SER A 54 -11.13 15.66 11.36
C SER A 54 -11.30 14.14 11.27
N VAL A 55 -12.31 13.64 12.00
CA VAL A 55 -12.69 12.22 12.01
C VAL A 55 -13.17 11.79 10.63
N ASP A 56 -13.98 12.63 9.96
CA ASP A 56 -14.50 12.32 8.62
C ASP A 56 -13.38 12.08 7.61
N LYS A 57 -12.30 12.90 7.66
CA LYS A 57 -11.13 12.71 6.79
C LYS A 57 -10.40 11.40 7.09
N CYS A 58 -10.34 11.00 8.37
CA CYS A 58 -9.78 9.72 8.77
C CYS A 58 -10.59 8.56 8.19
N LYS A 59 -11.92 8.58 8.36
CA LYS A 59 -12.83 7.56 7.84
C LYS A 59 -12.76 7.45 6.32
N THR A 60 -12.81 8.57 5.60
CA THR A 60 -12.67 8.58 4.15
C THR A 60 -11.33 8.00 3.70
N PHE A 61 -10.24 8.26 4.43
CA PHE A 61 -8.95 7.65 4.12
C PHE A 61 -8.96 6.13 4.32
N ILE A 62 -9.49 5.66 5.45
CA ILE A 62 -9.62 4.21 5.76
C ILE A 62 -10.45 3.51 4.67
N GLU A 63 -11.61 4.06 4.32
CA GLU A 63 -12.48 3.51 3.28
C GLU A 63 -11.76 3.43 1.93
N LYS A 64 -11.12 4.51 1.49
CA LYS A 64 -10.42 4.54 0.21
C LYS A 64 -9.21 3.63 0.18
N PHE A 65 -8.50 3.51 1.29
CA PHE A 65 -7.38 2.60 1.40
C PHE A 65 -7.86 1.15 1.28
N GLN A 66 -8.95 0.78 1.99
CA GLN A 66 -9.53 -0.56 1.90
C GLN A 66 -10.05 -0.88 0.49
N GLU A 67 -10.72 0.07 -0.17
CA GLU A 67 -11.13 -0.08 -1.58
C GLU A 67 -9.94 -0.41 -2.50
N VAL A 68 -8.80 0.26 -2.30
CA VAL A 68 -7.58 -0.01 -3.08
C VAL A 68 -7.01 -1.39 -2.76
N VAL A 69 -6.90 -1.75 -1.48
CA VAL A 69 -6.46 -3.09 -1.04
C VAL A 69 -7.30 -4.18 -1.72
N ASP A 70 -8.63 -4.05 -1.67
CA ASP A 70 -9.57 -5.02 -2.24
C ASP A 70 -9.47 -5.09 -3.78
N SER A 71 -9.24 -3.94 -4.44
CA SER A 71 -9.05 -3.87 -5.90
C SER A 71 -7.75 -4.51 -6.39
N GLN A 72 -6.73 -4.58 -5.53
CA GLN A 72 -5.46 -5.23 -5.88
C GLN A 72 -5.58 -6.76 -5.74
N SER A 73 -6.37 -7.25 -4.77
CA SER A 73 -6.68 -8.68 -4.62
C SER A 73 -7.32 -9.29 -5.87
N THR A 74 -8.04 -8.48 -6.64
CA THR A 74 -8.71 -8.90 -7.89
C THR A 74 -7.80 -8.83 -9.12
N LYS A 75 -6.62 -8.20 -9.05
CA LYS A 75 -5.66 -8.11 -10.16
C LYS A 75 -4.69 -9.28 -10.23
N GLU A 76 -4.43 -9.96 -9.11
CA GLU A 76 -3.54 -11.13 -9.06
C GLU A 76 -4.02 -12.28 -9.97
N GLU A 77 -5.32 -12.39 -10.27
CA GLU A 77 -5.86 -13.36 -11.25
C GLU A 77 -5.62 -12.99 -12.73
N SER A 78 -5.18 -11.77 -13.02
CA SER A 78 -5.05 -11.24 -14.40
C SER A 78 -3.62 -11.12 -14.92
N GLU A 79 -2.59 -11.11 -14.06
CA GLU A 79 -1.19 -10.99 -14.47
C GLU A 79 -0.45 -12.33 -14.63
N ASP A 80 -1.02 -13.46 -14.17
CA ASP A 80 -0.45 -14.80 -14.38
C ASP A 80 -0.55 -15.28 -15.86
N LYS A 81 -1.31 -14.58 -16.71
CA LYS A 81 -1.49 -14.97 -18.12
C LYS A 81 -0.41 -14.46 -19.07
N ASP A 82 0.35 -13.42 -18.72
CA ASP A 82 1.39 -12.88 -19.61
C ASP A 82 2.81 -13.44 -19.29
N ALA A 83 3.06 -13.89 -18.06
CA ALA A 83 4.31 -14.57 -17.72
C ALA A 83 4.39 -16.00 -18.30
N SER A 84 3.25 -16.70 -18.43
CA SER A 84 3.21 -18.04 -19.04
C SER A 84 3.45 -18.03 -20.56
N ALA A 85 3.24 -16.90 -21.25
CA ALA A 85 3.43 -16.80 -22.68
C ALA A 85 4.93 -16.73 -23.08
N ALA A 86 5.77 -16.11 -22.23
CA ALA A 86 7.21 -16.01 -22.48
C ALA A 86 7.96 -17.34 -22.23
N ALA A 87 7.50 -18.17 -21.29
CA ALA A 87 8.10 -19.48 -21.03
C ALA A 87 7.88 -20.47 -22.19
N GLY A 88 6.72 -20.42 -22.86
CA GLY A 88 6.37 -21.36 -23.94
C GLY A 88 7.12 -21.19 -25.27
N LEU A 89 7.87 -20.10 -25.46
CA LEU A 89 8.64 -19.87 -26.69
C LEU A 89 10.02 -20.54 -26.65
N LEU A 90 10.56 -20.84 -25.46
CA LEU A 90 11.86 -21.48 -25.29
C LEU A 90 11.82 -22.99 -25.57
N ASP A 91 10.69 -23.65 -25.32
CA ASP A 91 10.50 -25.10 -25.57
C ASP A 91 10.37 -25.47 -27.07
N LYS A 92 10.26 -24.48 -27.96
CA LYS A 92 10.18 -24.69 -29.42
C LYS A 92 11.50 -24.48 -30.16
N LEU A 93 12.58 -24.22 -29.43
CA LEU A 93 13.92 -24.01 -29.99
C LEU A 93 14.90 -25.16 -29.71
N CYS A 94 14.42 -26.28 -29.16
CA CYS A 94 15.15 -27.54 -29.04
C CYS A 94 14.58 -28.61 -29.97
#